data_AF-A0A936RZZ0-F1
#
_entry.id   AF-A0A936RZZ0-F1
#
_cell.length_a   1.000
_cell.length_b   1.000
_cell.length_c   1.000
_cell.angle_alpha   90.00
_cell.angle_beta   90.00
_cell.angle_gamma   90.00
#
_symmetry.space_group_name_H-M   'P 1'
#
loop_
_entity.id
_entity.type
_entity.pdbx_description
1 polymer ?
#
loop_
_entity_poly.entity_id
_entity_poly.type
_entity_poly.pdbx_seq_one_letter_code
_entity_poly.pdbx_strand_id
1 'polypeptide(L)'
;MKTLRICLVFLATCVWGNGTACAQSSSIPPEALSLALQAVYEKPGGMNAASFQPTIVMADGLPRLGRVTVFGSDAVVRTRAEAREAQLAWFVYLERIETTPDGWLIEYQQPHGARFGSVRVKREGEGWVLGELEKMRSSSGARLFYGELYQDEKCRPGSEMARRWARQRDATAAAGAGAASSEGVPASCPGEEFPEVAAYRQAKRLGLIR
;
A
#
# COMPACT_ATOMS: atom_id res chain seq x y z
N MET A 1 -13.72 12.61 50.11
CA MET A 1 -12.32 12.14 50.03
C MET A 1 -12.06 11.75 48.58
N LYS A 2 -11.29 12.56 47.84
CA LYS A 2 -10.98 12.35 46.42
C LYS A 2 -9.57 11.75 46.32
N THR A 3 -9.46 10.54 45.77
CA THR A 3 -8.18 9.85 45.57
C THR A 3 -7.63 10.23 44.19
N LEU A 4 -6.54 11.00 44.19
CA LEU A 4 -5.74 11.32 43.01
C LEU A 4 -4.86 10.08 42.69
N ARG A 5 -4.99 9.50 41.49
CA ARG A 5 -4.03 8.49 40.99
C ARG A 5 -2.96 9.21 40.18
N ILE A 6 -1.77 9.33 40.75
CA ILE A 6 -0.51 9.61 40.07
C ILE A 6 0.20 8.27 39.90
N CYS A 7 0.51 7.88 38.67
CA CYS A 7 1.51 6.88 38.30
C CYS A 7 1.76 7.03 36.78
N LEU A 8 2.95 7.00 36.22
CA LEU A 8 4.32 7.13 36.70
C LEU A 8 5.10 7.34 35.39
N VAL A 9 5.76 8.48 35.21
CA VAL A 9 6.59 8.72 34.03
C VAL A 9 7.81 7.81 34.15
N PHE A 10 7.94 6.84 33.23
CA PHE A 10 9.14 6.02 33.11
C PHE A 10 10.27 6.89 32.55
N LEU A 11 11.11 7.41 33.44
CA LEU A 11 12.45 7.89 33.10
C LEU A 11 13.34 6.67 32.87
N ALA A 12 13.75 6.44 31.63
CA ALA A 12 14.80 5.48 31.30
C ALA A 12 16.17 6.11 31.64
N THR A 13 16.74 5.73 32.77
CA THR A 13 18.16 5.97 33.08
C THR A 13 19.01 4.88 32.42
N CYS A 14 19.84 5.26 31.46
CA CYS A 14 20.90 4.37 30.94
C CYS A 14 22.01 4.25 31.98
N VAL A 15 22.07 3.10 32.65
CA VAL A 15 23.22 2.71 33.48
C VAL A 15 24.22 1.98 32.58
N TRP A 16 25.45 2.50 32.54
CA TRP A 16 26.59 1.85 31.90
C TRP A 16 26.87 0.48 32.55
N GLY A 17 26.78 -0.57 31.73
CA GLY A 17 27.13 -1.93 32.08
C GLY A 17 27.21 -2.77 30.82
N ASN A 18 28.38 -3.37 30.58
CA ASN A 18 28.75 -4.13 29.39
C ASN A 18 27.66 -5.10 28.91
N GLY A 19 27.37 -5.06 27.60
CA GLY A 19 26.85 -6.22 26.87
C GLY A 19 25.34 -6.38 26.74
N THR A 20 24.55 -5.29 26.80
CA THR A 20 23.14 -5.36 26.38
C THR A 20 22.99 -4.70 25.02
N ALA A 21 22.73 -5.54 24.01
CA ALA A 21 22.12 -5.09 22.76
C ALA A 21 20.87 -4.30 23.16
N CYS A 22 20.94 -2.98 23.03
CA CYS A 22 19.76 -2.14 23.10
C CYS A 22 18.80 -2.73 22.07
N ALA A 23 17.63 -3.18 22.52
CA ALA A 23 16.54 -3.54 21.63
C ALA A 23 16.21 -2.28 20.83
N GLN A 24 16.89 -2.14 19.69
CA GLN A 24 16.62 -1.08 18.74
C GLN A 24 15.17 -1.27 18.35
N SER A 25 14.38 -0.20 18.49
CA SER A 25 13.05 -0.12 17.93
C SER A 25 13.08 -0.77 16.55
N SER A 26 12.35 -1.88 16.39
CA SER A 26 12.30 -2.75 15.21
C SER A 26 11.57 -2.10 14.03
N SER A 27 11.73 -0.79 13.90
CA SER A 27 11.21 0.02 12.80
C SER A 27 12.28 0.14 11.72
N ILE A 28 11.91 -0.21 10.49
CA ILE A 28 12.75 0.00 9.32
C ILE A 28 13.19 1.47 9.21
N PRO A 29 14.49 1.75 8.97
CA PRO A 29 14.95 3.12 8.74
C PRO A 29 14.28 3.76 7.52
N PRO A 30 13.90 5.05 7.59
CA PRO A 30 13.21 5.74 6.49
C PRO A 30 13.95 5.69 5.16
N GLU A 31 15.28 5.71 5.17
CA GLU A 31 16.13 5.68 3.98
C GLU A 31 16.06 4.31 3.30
N ALA A 32 16.11 3.23 4.08
CA ALA A 32 15.99 1.87 3.61
C ALA A 32 14.59 1.62 3.00
N LEU A 33 13.55 2.10 3.67
CA LEU A 33 12.18 2.00 3.16
C LEU A 33 11.95 2.85 1.91
N SER A 34 12.49 4.07 1.87
CA SER A 34 12.42 4.95 0.70
C SER A 34 13.09 4.30 -0.52
N LEU A 35 14.26 3.68 -0.33
CA LEU A 35 14.97 2.92 -1.37
C LEU A 35 14.13 1.74 -1.89
N ALA A 36 13.58 0.93 -0.98
CA ALA A 36 12.72 -0.20 -1.34
C ALA A 36 11.47 0.25 -2.12
N LEU A 37 10.81 1.31 -1.65
CA LEU A 37 9.62 1.85 -2.28
C LEU A 37 9.90 2.42 -3.66
N GLN A 38 11.03 3.09 -3.87
CA GLN A 38 11.43 3.55 -5.21
C GLN A 38 11.62 2.40 -6.21
N ALA A 39 12.11 1.24 -5.75
CA ALA A 39 12.28 0.06 -6.60
C ALA A 39 10.95 -0.59 -7.01
N VAL A 40 9.95 -0.54 -6.12
CA VAL A 40 8.66 -1.21 -6.36
C VAL A 40 7.63 -0.26 -6.97
N TYR A 41 7.62 1.03 -6.62
CA TYR A 41 6.57 1.98 -6.98
C TYR A 41 6.51 2.21 -8.49
N GLU A 42 5.44 1.76 -9.15
CA GLU A 42 5.18 2.04 -10.55
C GLU A 42 4.25 3.25 -10.67
N LYS A 43 4.81 4.37 -11.13
CA LYS A 43 4.05 5.59 -11.39
C LYS A 43 2.92 5.28 -12.39
N PRO A 44 1.67 5.65 -12.11
CA PRO A 44 0.58 5.44 -13.06
C PRO A 44 0.84 6.23 -14.36
N GLY A 45 0.84 5.54 -15.50
CA GLY A 45 0.96 6.17 -16.81
C GLY A 45 -0.23 7.11 -17.12
N GLY A 46 0.05 8.20 -17.85
CA GLY A 46 -0.96 9.15 -18.31
C GLY A 46 -1.35 10.24 -17.29
N MET A 47 -0.70 10.33 -16.13
CA MET A 47 -0.85 11.46 -15.20
C MET A 47 0.23 12.52 -15.42
N ASN A 48 0.35 13.03 -16.65
CA ASN A 48 1.43 13.95 -17.04
C ASN A 48 1.25 15.40 -16.56
N ALA A 49 0.19 15.71 -15.80
CA ALA A 49 -0.12 17.08 -15.38
C ALA A 49 -0.34 17.29 -13.87
N ALA A 50 -0.44 16.23 -13.06
CA ALA A 50 -0.60 16.38 -11.61
C ALA A 50 0.75 16.14 -10.90
N SER A 51 1.04 16.94 -9.88
CA SER A 51 2.09 16.64 -8.90
C SER A 51 1.83 15.21 -8.38
N PHE A 52 2.68 14.28 -8.77
CA PHE A 52 2.55 12.89 -8.37
C PHE A 52 2.92 12.78 -6.90
N GLN A 53 1.94 12.46 -6.06
CA GLN A 53 2.17 12.14 -4.67
C GLN A 53 2.06 10.62 -4.48
N PRO A 54 3.15 9.93 -4.11
CA PRO A 54 3.12 8.50 -3.84
C PRO A 54 2.18 8.20 -2.65
N THR A 55 1.30 7.23 -2.80
CA THR A 55 0.44 6.78 -1.69
C THR A 55 0.86 5.38 -1.25
N ILE A 56 1.13 5.23 0.04
CA ILE A 56 1.48 3.98 0.69
C ILE A 56 0.35 3.61 1.64
N VAL A 57 -0.20 2.40 1.49
CA VAL A 57 -1.22 1.86 2.39
C VAL A 57 -0.57 0.75 3.21
N MET A 58 -0.77 0.75 4.52
CA MET A 58 -0.22 -0.26 5.40
C MET A 58 -1.26 -1.30 5.79
N ALA A 59 -0.84 -2.56 5.86
CA ALA A 59 -1.56 -3.60 6.57
C ALA A 59 -1.69 -3.27 8.06
N ASP A 60 -2.76 -3.79 8.67
CA ASP A 60 -3.00 -3.65 10.10
C ASP A 60 -1.89 -4.35 10.90
N GLY A 61 -1.46 -3.74 12.00
CA GLY A 61 -0.41 -4.29 12.87
C GLY A 61 1.03 -3.97 12.46
N LEU A 62 1.26 -3.32 11.32
CA LEU A 62 2.60 -2.84 10.97
C LEU A 62 3.03 -1.63 11.84
N PRO A 63 4.34 -1.52 12.16
CA PRO A 63 4.85 -0.36 12.88
C PRO A 63 4.65 0.92 12.06
N ARG A 64 4.31 2.02 12.75
CA ARG A 64 4.17 3.33 12.09
C ARG A 64 5.46 3.69 11.37
N LEU A 65 5.30 4.13 10.13
CA LEU A 65 6.41 4.56 9.29
C LEU A 65 6.76 6.02 9.62
N GLY A 66 8.06 6.34 9.55
CA GLY A 66 8.54 7.71 9.57
C GLY A 66 8.18 8.46 8.28
N ARG A 67 8.76 9.64 8.07
CA ARG A 67 8.67 10.33 6.78
C ARG A 67 9.38 9.49 5.71
N VAL A 68 8.66 9.15 4.65
CA VAL A 68 9.17 8.33 3.55
C VAL A 68 9.08 9.13 2.27
N THR A 69 10.12 9.04 1.43
CA THR A 69 10.17 9.70 0.14
C THR A 69 10.25 8.69 -1.00
N VAL A 70 9.50 8.92 -2.06
CA VAL A 70 9.55 8.10 -3.28
C VAL A 70 9.71 9.04 -4.46
N PHE A 71 10.79 8.85 -5.22
CA PHE A 71 11.18 9.73 -6.34
C PHE A 71 11.29 11.20 -5.93
N GLY A 72 11.88 11.46 -4.75
CA GLY A 72 12.08 12.81 -4.22
C GLY A 72 10.79 13.51 -3.72
N SER A 73 9.65 12.82 -3.71
CA SER A 73 8.38 13.36 -3.20
C SER A 73 7.99 12.68 -1.88
N ASP A 74 7.49 13.46 -0.92
CA ASP A 74 6.94 12.92 0.33
C ASP A 74 5.73 12.02 0.02
N ALA A 75 5.80 10.79 0.52
CA ALA A 75 4.71 9.83 0.38
C ALA A 75 3.62 10.08 1.42
N VAL A 76 2.36 9.92 1.02
CA VAL A 76 1.22 9.90 1.93
C VAL A 76 1.05 8.47 2.42
N VAL A 77 1.21 8.28 3.73
CA VAL A 77 0.99 7.00 4.39
C VAL A 77 -0.44 6.95 4.92
N ARG A 78 -1.15 5.86 4.61
CA ARG A 78 -2.54 5.59 5.03
C ARG A 78 -2.64 4.21 5.64
N THR A 79 -3.58 4.04 6.55
CA THR A 79 -4.06 2.74 7.00
C THR A 79 -4.95 2.09 5.94
N ARG A 80 -5.17 0.77 6.05
CA ARG A 80 -6.13 0.04 5.21
C ARG A 80 -7.54 0.64 5.31
N ALA A 81 -7.97 1.06 6.50
CA ALA A 81 -9.28 1.68 6.73
C ALA A 81 -9.41 3.05 6.03
N GLU A 82 -8.41 3.93 6.13
CA GLU A 82 -8.41 5.22 5.43
C GLU A 82 -8.41 5.05 3.91
N ALA A 83 -7.64 4.07 3.40
CA ALA A 83 -7.64 3.74 1.98
C ALA A 83 -9.02 3.28 1.50
N ARG A 84 -9.70 2.47 2.33
CA ARG A 84 -11.06 2.00 2.08
C ARG A 84 -12.07 3.15 2.05
N GLU A 85 -12.06 4.01 3.06
CA GLU A 85 -12.96 5.16 3.17
C GLU A 85 -12.78 6.16 2.01
N ALA A 86 -11.52 6.46 1.67
CA ALA A 86 -11.17 7.33 0.54
C ALA A 86 -11.42 6.67 -0.83
N GLN A 87 -11.63 5.35 -0.87
CA GLN A 87 -11.79 4.55 -2.08
C GLN A 87 -10.62 4.73 -3.06
N LEU A 88 -9.40 4.56 -2.54
CA LEU A 88 -8.14 4.66 -3.28
C LEU A 88 -7.97 3.52 -4.30
N ALA A 89 -7.27 3.80 -5.39
CA ALA A 89 -7.01 2.84 -6.46
C ALA A 89 -5.55 2.83 -6.96
N TRP A 90 -4.71 3.78 -6.53
CA TRP A 90 -3.33 3.92 -6.95
C TRP A 90 -2.44 4.09 -5.72
N PHE A 91 -1.99 2.96 -5.18
CA PHE A 91 -1.12 2.92 -4.02
C PHE A 91 -0.24 1.67 -4.05
N VAL A 92 0.85 1.71 -3.27
CA VAL A 92 1.57 0.51 -2.84
C VAL A 92 0.99 0.09 -1.50
N TYR A 93 0.53 -1.15 -1.39
CA TYR A 93 0.17 -1.78 -0.13
C TYR A 93 1.40 -2.47 0.46
N LEU A 94 1.76 -2.13 1.68
CA LEU A 94 2.78 -2.85 2.45
C LEU A 94 2.08 -3.90 3.29
N GLU A 95 2.33 -5.16 2.96
CA GLU A 95 1.70 -6.30 3.61
C GLU A 95 2.50 -6.73 4.83
N ARG A 96 3.82 -6.78 4.70
CA ARG A 96 4.71 -7.25 5.76
C ARG A 96 6.06 -6.55 5.69
N ILE A 97 6.63 -6.26 6.87
CA ILE A 97 7.98 -5.72 7.02
C ILE A 97 8.67 -6.54 8.11
N GLU A 98 9.74 -7.24 7.76
CA GLU A 98 10.46 -8.13 8.65
C GLU A 98 11.94 -7.80 8.68
N THR A 99 12.52 -7.81 9.87
CA THR A 99 13.97 -7.75 10.04
C THR A 99 14.59 -9.08 9.61
N THR A 100 15.73 -9.01 8.92
CA THR A 100 16.55 -10.15 8.50
C THR A 100 17.98 -9.96 9.03
N PRO A 101 18.84 -10.99 9.04
CA PRO A 101 20.23 -10.83 9.50
C PRO A 101 21.00 -9.70 8.82
N ASP A 102 20.73 -9.43 7.54
CA ASP A 102 21.47 -8.46 6.73
C ASP A 102 20.71 -7.12 6.54
N GLY A 103 19.49 -6.98 7.07
CA GLY A 103 18.63 -5.82 6.82
C GLY A 103 17.15 -6.11 6.94
N TRP A 104 16.37 -5.87 5.88
CA TRP A 104 14.90 -5.99 5.91
C TRP A 104 14.34 -6.70 4.68
N LEU A 105 13.26 -7.45 4.89
CA LEU A 105 12.39 -7.99 3.85
C LEU A 105 11.06 -7.25 3.91
N ILE A 106 10.60 -6.76 2.76
CA ILE A 106 9.34 -6.03 2.63
C ILE A 106 8.48 -6.76 1.60
N GLU A 107 7.28 -7.17 1.99
CA GLU A 107 6.29 -7.72 1.07
C GLU A 107 5.27 -6.65 0.71
N TYR A 108 4.95 -6.57 -0.57
CA TYR A 108 4.15 -5.49 -1.12
C TYR A 108 3.17 -5.98 -2.18
N GLN A 109 2.11 -5.19 -2.35
CA GLN A 109 1.18 -5.31 -3.46
C GLN A 109 0.98 -3.94 -4.13
N GLN A 110 0.75 -3.96 -5.43
CA GLN A 110 0.39 -2.81 -6.26
C GLN A 110 -0.82 -3.19 -7.09
N PRO A 111 -2.02 -3.07 -6.49
CA PRO A 111 -3.22 -3.61 -7.11
C PRO A 111 -3.56 -2.96 -8.46
N HIS A 112 -3.19 -1.69 -8.69
CA HIS A 112 -3.41 -1.02 -9.99
C HIS A 112 -2.60 -1.62 -11.14
N GLY A 113 -1.35 -2.01 -10.88
CA GLY A 113 -0.46 -2.66 -11.86
C GLY A 113 -0.63 -4.18 -11.90
N ALA A 114 -1.49 -4.71 -11.04
CA ALA A 114 -1.63 -6.12 -10.73
C ALA A 114 -0.30 -6.77 -10.33
N ARG A 115 0.58 -6.03 -9.66
CA ARG A 115 1.92 -6.50 -9.26
C ARG A 115 1.99 -6.73 -7.76
N PHE A 116 2.86 -7.63 -7.36
CA PHE A 116 3.13 -7.96 -5.96
C PHE A 116 4.46 -8.68 -5.88
N GLY A 117 4.99 -8.83 -4.67
CA GLY A 117 6.19 -9.60 -4.44
C GLY A 117 6.90 -9.12 -3.19
N SER A 118 8.21 -9.28 -3.20
CA SER A 118 9.05 -8.95 -2.06
C SER A 118 10.29 -8.16 -2.49
N VAL A 119 10.79 -7.31 -1.62
CA VAL A 119 12.06 -6.60 -1.83
C VAL A 119 12.88 -6.67 -0.56
N ARG A 120 14.15 -7.02 -0.71
CA ARG A 120 15.13 -6.96 0.37
C ARG A 120 15.92 -5.66 0.28
N VAL A 121 16.19 -5.06 1.43
CA VAL A 121 17.19 -4.00 1.57
C VAL A 121 18.23 -4.43 2.58
N LYS A 122 19.50 -4.28 2.22
CA LYS A 122 20.63 -4.73 3.01
C LYS A 122 21.46 -3.55 3.46
N ARG A 123 22.11 -3.69 4.60
CA ARG A 123 23.09 -2.72 5.06
C ARG A 123 24.44 -3.01 4.40
N GLU A 124 25.03 -1.98 3.79
CA GLU A 124 26.36 -2.07 3.19
C GLU A 124 27.18 -0.84 3.63
N GLY A 125 28.20 -1.09 4.47
CA GLY A 125 28.92 -0.03 5.15
C GLY A 125 27.99 0.86 5.98
N GLU A 126 28.03 2.16 5.71
CA GLU A 126 27.16 3.16 6.36
C GLU A 126 25.80 3.34 5.66
N GLY A 127 25.60 2.71 4.50
CA GLY A 127 24.42 2.89 3.65
C GLY A 127 23.49 1.69 3.58
N TRP A 128 22.43 1.85 2.79
CA TRP A 128 21.47 0.81 2.42
C TRP A 128 21.52 0.55 0.92
N VAL A 129 21.44 -0.71 0.53
CA VAL A 129 21.41 -1.14 -0.87
C VAL A 129 20.21 -2.05 -1.13
N LEU A 130 19.74 -2.09 -2.37
CA LEU A 130 18.73 -3.05 -2.80
C LEU A 130 19.37 -4.43 -2.87
N GLY A 131 18.72 -5.39 -2.20
CA GLY A 131 19.02 -6.81 -2.35
C GLY A 131 18.14 -7.43 -3.43
N GLU A 132 17.72 -8.66 -3.16
CA GLU A 132 16.80 -9.40 -4.03
C GLU A 132 15.44 -8.69 -4.15
N LEU A 133 14.96 -8.58 -5.39
CA LEU A 133 13.64 -8.05 -5.73
C LEU A 133 12.88 -9.12 -6.50
N GLU A 134 11.80 -9.61 -5.89
CA GLU A 134 10.83 -10.47 -6.54
C GLU A 134 9.64 -9.63 -7.00
N LYS A 135 9.26 -9.80 -8.28
CA LYS A 135 8.15 -9.07 -8.88
C LYS A 135 7.31 -10.02 -9.73
N MET A 136 6.11 -10.30 -9.22
CA MET A 136 5.10 -11.12 -9.87
C MET A 136 3.96 -10.25 -10.38
N ARG A 137 3.12 -10.83 -11.24
CA ARG A 137 1.91 -10.17 -11.77
C ARG A 137 0.72 -11.12 -11.77
N SER A 138 -0.40 -10.70 -11.19
CA SER A 138 -1.66 -11.44 -11.17
C SER A 138 -2.87 -10.51 -11.23
N SER A 139 -3.49 -10.43 -12.41
CA SER A 139 -4.71 -9.64 -12.60
C SER A 139 -5.88 -10.16 -11.77
N SER A 140 -5.98 -11.48 -11.56
CA SER A 140 -6.99 -12.07 -10.67
C SER A 140 -6.69 -11.74 -9.21
N GLY A 141 -5.44 -11.85 -8.76
CA GLY A 141 -5.02 -11.48 -7.41
C GLY A 141 -5.35 -10.02 -7.08
N ALA A 142 -5.06 -9.10 -8.01
CA ALA A 142 -5.41 -7.69 -7.86
C ALA A 142 -6.91 -7.44 -7.73
N ARG A 143 -7.72 -8.18 -8.50
CA ARG A 143 -9.19 -8.11 -8.37
C ARG A 143 -9.63 -8.63 -7.01
N LEU A 144 -9.08 -9.74 -6.54
CA LEU A 144 -9.40 -10.28 -5.22
C LEU A 144 -9.01 -9.31 -4.11
N PHE A 145 -7.84 -8.67 -4.21
CA PHE A 145 -7.40 -7.65 -3.25
C PHE A 145 -8.40 -6.49 -3.15
N TYR A 146 -8.81 -5.91 -4.28
CA TYR A 146 -9.79 -4.82 -4.27
C TYR A 146 -11.16 -5.29 -3.78
N GLY A 147 -11.58 -6.49 -4.17
CA GLY A 147 -12.84 -7.06 -3.74
C GLY A 147 -12.88 -7.26 -2.23
N GLU A 148 -11.77 -7.70 -1.63
CA GLU A 148 -11.63 -7.81 -0.18
C GLU A 148 -11.63 -6.44 0.51
N LEU A 149 -10.84 -5.50 -0.01
CA LEU A 149 -10.70 -4.15 0.57
C LEU A 149 -12.03 -3.39 0.60
N TYR A 150 -12.90 -3.61 -0.39
CA TYR A 150 -14.14 -2.85 -0.60
C TYR A 150 -15.43 -3.67 -0.41
N GLN A 151 -15.36 -4.88 0.15
CA GLN A 151 -16.52 -5.79 0.21
C GLN A 151 -17.74 -5.24 0.98
N ASP A 152 -17.53 -4.26 1.86
CA ASP A 152 -18.54 -3.64 2.71
C ASP A 152 -18.82 -2.17 2.35
N GLU A 153 -18.25 -1.68 1.25
CA GLU A 153 -18.36 -0.29 0.83
C GLU A 153 -19.23 -0.13 -0.41
N LYS A 154 -20.12 0.85 -0.39
CA LYS A 154 -20.84 1.28 -1.60
C LYS A 154 -19.92 2.11 -2.48
N CYS A 155 -19.90 1.86 -3.79
CA CYS A 155 -19.12 2.67 -4.71
C CYS A 155 -19.58 4.13 -4.68
N ARG A 156 -18.62 5.06 -4.56
CA ARG A 156 -18.88 6.51 -4.57
C ARG A 156 -18.45 7.11 -5.92
N PRO A 157 -19.37 7.76 -6.67
CA PRO A 157 -19.00 8.46 -7.90
C PRO A 157 -17.87 9.47 -7.65
N GLY A 158 -16.98 9.62 -8.64
CA GLY A 158 -15.82 10.50 -8.53
C GLY A 158 -14.72 10.02 -7.57
N SER A 159 -14.87 8.86 -6.92
CA SER A 159 -13.77 8.23 -6.19
C SER A 159 -12.65 7.77 -7.11
N GLU A 160 -11.50 7.49 -6.51
CA GLU A 160 -10.34 7.00 -7.25
C GLU A 160 -10.62 5.64 -7.88
N MET A 161 -11.31 4.76 -7.15
CA MET A 161 -11.80 3.48 -7.67
C MET A 161 -12.81 3.64 -8.81
N ALA A 162 -13.75 4.59 -8.71
CA ALA A 162 -14.66 4.87 -9.82
C ALA A 162 -13.89 5.31 -11.09
N ARG A 163 -12.86 6.16 -10.93
CA ARG A 163 -11.98 6.58 -12.04
C ARG A 163 -11.21 5.40 -12.64
N ARG A 164 -10.68 4.49 -11.81
CA ARG A 164 -9.99 3.29 -12.28
C ARG A 164 -10.93 2.42 -13.12
N TRP A 165 -12.16 2.24 -12.68
CA TRP A 165 -13.17 1.48 -13.39
C TRP A 165 -13.57 2.11 -14.73
N ALA A 166 -13.84 3.42 -14.75
CA ALA A 166 -14.13 4.15 -15.98
C ALA A 166 -12.99 3.98 -17.00
N ARG A 167 -11.73 4.12 -16.57
CA ARG A 167 -10.56 3.91 -17.43
C ARG A 167 -10.48 2.48 -17.97
N GLN A 168 -10.74 1.47 -17.14
CA GLN A 168 -10.71 0.07 -17.59
C GLN A 168 -11.83 -0.23 -18.60
N ARG A 169 -13.03 0.29 -18.37
CA ARG A 169 -14.15 0.19 -19.32
C ARG A 169 -13.80 0.84 -20.65
N ASP A 170 -13.29 2.06 -20.62
CA ASP A 170 -12.93 2.81 -21.83
C ASP A 170 -11.83 2.12 -22.62
N ALA A 171 -10.80 1.58 -21.93
CA ALA A 171 -9.78 0.77 -22.57
C ALA A 171 -10.35 -0.50 -23.24
N THR A 172 -11.33 -1.14 -22.60
CA THR A 172 -12.01 -2.32 -23.16
C THR A 172 -12.86 -1.94 -24.37
N ALA A 173 -13.58 -0.82 -24.30
CA ALA A 173 -14.42 -0.31 -25.39
C ALA A 173 -13.58 0.15 -26.60
N ALA A 174 -12.43 0.79 -26.35
CA ALA A 174 -11.47 1.17 -27.38
C ALA A 174 -10.87 -0.06 -28.09
N ALA A 175 -10.59 -1.15 -27.34
CA ALA A 175 -10.13 -2.42 -27.92
C ALA A 175 -11.22 -3.19 -28.69
N GLY A 176 -12.50 -2.93 -28.39
CA GLY A 176 -13.64 -3.66 -28.94
C GLY A 176 -14.32 -3.02 -30.15
N ALA A 177 -14.50 -1.69 -30.20
CA ALA A 177 -15.30 -1.05 -31.26
C ALA A 177 -15.20 0.49 -31.37
N GLY A 178 -14.05 1.12 -31.09
CA GLY A 178 -13.87 2.55 -31.41
C GLY A 178 -14.76 3.53 -30.62
N ALA A 179 -15.03 3.24 -29.34
CA ALA A 179 -15.78 4.16 -28.48
C ALA A 179 -14.96 5.40 -28.11
N ALA A 180 -15.64 6.55 -28.00
CA ALA A 180 -15.04 7.80 -27.55
C ALA A 180 -14.57 7.72 -26.08
N SER A 181 -13.39 8.30 -25.81
CA SER A 181 -12.84 8.55 -24.47
C SER A 181 -13.87 9.23 -23.56
N SER A 182 -14.03 8.78 -22.32
CA SER A 182 -14.87 9.47 -21.32
C SER A 182 -14.19 10.68 -20.67
N GLU A 183 -13.15 11.25 -21.30
CA GLU A 183 -12.44 12.41 -20.76
C GLU A 183 -13.41 13.55 -20.42
N GLY A 184 -13.36 14.00 -19.16
CA GLY A 184 -14.22 15.06 -18.65
C GLY A 184 -15.57 14.62 -18.06
N VAL A 185 -15.97 13.36 -18.22
CA VAL A 185 -17.17 12.81 -17.54
C VAL A 185 -16.78 12.38 -16.12
N PRO A 186 -17.51 12.82 -15.07
CA PRO A 186 -17.27 12.33 -13.72
C PRO A 186 -17.31 10.80 -13.70
N ALA A 187 -16.26 10.18 -13.18
CA ALA A 187 -16.17 8.73 -13.19
C ALA A 187 -17.35 8.11 -12.44
N SER A 188 -18.18 7.38 -13.19
CA SER A 188 -19.39 6.75 -12.69
C SER A 188 -19.08 5.38 -12.09
N CYS A 189 -19.75 5.07 -10.99
CA CYS A 189 -19.76 3.71 -10.47
C CYS A 189 -20.49 2.75 -11.44
N PRO A 190 -20.03 1.49 -11.57
CA PRO A 190 -20.69 0.48 -12.40
C PRO A 190 -22.00 -0.07 -11.78
N GLY A 191 -22.28 0.30 -10.53
CA GLY A 191 -23.44 -0.13 -9.72
C GLY A 191 -23.26 0.32 -8.27
N GLU A 192 -24.07 -0.21 -7.34
CA GLU A 192 -23.87 0.05 -5.91
C GLU A 192 -22.59 -0.58 -5.36
N GLU A 193 -22.19 -1.74 -5.90
CA GLU A 193 -20.98 -2.47 -5.50
C GLU A 193 -19.91 -2.45 -6.60
N PHE A 194 -18.64 -2.60 -6.19
CA PHE A 194 -17.55 -2.78 -7.14
C PHE A 194 -17.58 -4.19 -7.76
N PRO A 195 -17.35 -4.36 -9.07
CA PRO A 195 -17.34 -5.67 -9.70
C PRO A 195 -16.28 -6.63 -9.13
N GLU A 196 -15.20 -6.10 -8.55
CA GLU A 196 -14.22 -6.94 -7.83
C GLU A 196 -14.81 -7.64 -6.60
N VAL A 197 -15.80 -7.03 -5.92
CA VAL A 197 -16.45 -7.61 -4.74
C VAL A 197 -17.20 -8.89 -5.12
N ALA A 198 -17.88 -8.90 -6.28
CA ALA A 198 -18.54 -10.10 -6.78
C ALA A 198 -17.55 -11.25 -7.03
N ALA A 199 -16.40 -10.95 -7.66
CA ALA A 199 -15.34 -11.92 -7.90
C ALA A 199 -14.72 -12.44 -6.60
N TYR A 200 -14.47 -11.56 -5.63
CA TYR A 200 -13.97 -11.92 -4.30
C TYR A 200 -14.95 -12.83 -3.55
N ARG A 201 -16.23 -12.47 -3.46
CA ARG A 201 -17.26 -13.30 -2.81
C ARG A 201 -17.43 -14.65 -3.49
N GLN A 202 -17.32 -14.71 -4.82
CA GLN A 202 -17.32 -15.99 -5.54
C GLN A 202 -16.11 -16.86 -5.17
N ALA A 203 -14.89 -16.29 -5.19
CA ALA A 203 -13.69 -17.02 -4.81
C ALA A 203 -13.74 -17.53 -3.36
N LYS A 204 -14.26 -16.72 -2.43
CA LYS A 204 -14.47 -17.11 -1.03
C LYS A 204 -15.48 -18.23 -0.88
N ARG A 205 -16.62 -18.18 -1.59
CA ARG A 205 -17.62 -19.26 -1.61
C ARG A 205 -17.07 -20.58 -2.15
N LEU A 206 -16.12 -20.51 -3.10
CA LEU A 206 -15.47 -21.68 -3.68
C LEU A 206 -14.28 -22.18 -2.85
N GLY A 207 -13.94 -21.53 -1.73
CA GLY A 207 -12.79 -21.91 -0.89
C GLY A 207 -11.42 -21.68 -1.52
N LEU A 208 -11.34 -20.84 -2.57
CA LEU A 208 -10.09 -20.50 -3.26
C LEU A 208 -9.24 -19.50 -2.47
N ILE A 209 -9.89 -18.76 -1.57
CA ILE A 209 -9.30 -17.79 -0.66
C ILE A 209 -9.98 -17.92 0.70
N ARG A 210 -9.26 -17.57 1.77
CA ARG A 210 -9.72 -17.67 3.16
C ARG A 210 -10.34 -16.36 3.63
#